data_AF-A0A963F8W3-F1
#
_entry.id   AF-A0A963F8W3-F1
#
_cell.length_a   1.000
_cell.length_b   1.000
_cell.length_c   1.000
_cell.angle_alpha   90.00
_cell.angle_beta   90.00
_cell.angle_gamma   90.00
#
_symmetry.space_group_name_H-M   'P 1'
#
loop_
_entity.id
_entity.type
_entity.pdbx_description
1 polymer ?
#
loop_
_entity_poly.entity_id
_entity_poly.type
_entity_poly.pdbx_seq_one_letter_code
_entity_poly.pdbx_strand_id
1 'polypeptide(L)'
;MTELQEQALEVAYVEEPDLVFGYGQVSDHPKDGLLLYGPHSGPSRSKEISVGVIGTREGLNYFRNWAINLGGFISIPKPGKRDKEHRLHLSNFPGLEEAYGLLISPGDFVERRVDLKELDDATKTVNRHEAVRKAVDLYIREIEYQDQNEERTVDVWVFVLPELVFERCKPLSRRSGLDRCPPRKCEARGG
;
A
#
# COMPACT_ATOMS: atom_id res chain seq x y z
N MET A 1 27.41 47.56 -0.03
CA MET A 1 26.97 46.71 -1.14
C MET A 1 27.73 45.41 -1.00
N THR A 2 27.06 44.35 -0.53
CA THR A 2 27.67 43.04 -0.34
C THR A 2 27.38 42.24 -1.60
N GLU A 3 28.37 42.09 -2.47
CA GLU A 3 28.30 41.20 -3.63
C GLU A 3 28.35 39.76 -3.12
N LEU A 4 27.26 39.01 -3.33
CA LEU A 4 27.25 37.57 -3.09
C LEU A 4 28.03 36.92 -4.24
N GLN A 5 29.14 36.25 -3.92
CA GLN A 5 29.87 35.44 -4.88
C GLN A 5 28.97 34.31 -5.39
N GLU A 6 28.59 34.36 -6.66
CA GLU A 6 27.94 33.24 -7.34
C GLU A 6 28.92 32.06 -7.37
N GLN A 7 28.70 31.08 -6.51
CA GLN A 7 29.38 29.80 -6.63
C GLN A 7 28.89 29.14 -7.91
N ALA A 8 29.79 29.01 -8.89
CA ALA A 8 29.54 28.22 -10.08
C ALA A 8 29.40 26.75 -9.67
N LEU A 9 28.17 26.26 -9.65
CA LEU A 9 27.87 24.85 -9.44
C LEU A 9 28.22 24.09 -10.71
N GLU A 10 29.07 23.07 -10.60
CA GLU A 10 29.38 22.18 -11.70
C GLU A 10 28.16 21.26 -11.95
N VAL A 11 27.52 21.41 -13.10
CA VAL A 11 26.33 20.64 -13.49
C VAL A 11 26.75 19.61 -14.53
N ALA A 12 26.67 18.32 -14.17
CA ALA A 12 26.82 17.22 -15.11
C ALA A 12 25.43 16.79 -15.62
N TYR A 13 25.27 16.75 -16.95
CA TYR A 13 24.10 16.16 -17.59
C TYR A 13 24.36 14.67 -17.84
N VAL A 14 23.45 13.82 -17.38
CA VAL A 14 23.48 12.38 -17.62
C VAL A 14 22.29 12.05 -18.51
N GLU A 15 22.54 11.42 -19.65
CA GLU A 15 21.48 10.95 -20.54
C GLU A 15 20.64 9.86 -19.86
N GLU A 16 19.35 9.86 -20.12
CA GLU A 16 18.44 8.86 -19.59
C GLU A 16 18.80 7.49 -20.21
N PRO A 17 19.05 6.45 -19.40
CA PRO A 17 19.41 5.15 -19.92
C PRO A 17 18.21 4.43 -20.53
N ASP A 18 18.48 3.67 -21.58
CA ASP A 18 17.52 2.75 -22.18
C ASP A 18 17.06 1.67 -21.19
N LEU A 19 15.77 1.36 -21.19
CA LEU A 19 15.20 0.27 -20.39
C LEU A 19 15.06 -1.00 -21.23
N VAL A 20 15.58 -2.11 -20.71
CA VAL A 20 15.51 -3.42 -21.35
C VAL A 20 14.41 -4.27 -20.72
N PHE A 21 13.57 -4.87 -21.55
CA PHE A 21 12.43 -5.72 -21.19
C PHE A 21 12.65 -7.17 -21.63
N GLY A 22 11.58 -7.96 -21.62
CA GLY A 22 11.60 -9.35 -22.08
C GLY A 22 12.23 -9.48 -23.47
N TYR A 23 12.93 -10.59 -23.69
CA TYR A 23 13.58 -10.91 -24.98
C TYR A 23 14.63 -9.89 -25.45
N GLY A 24 15.17 -9.07 -24.54
CA GLY A 24 16.20 -8.07 -24.85
C GLY A 24 15.67 -6.86 -25.62
N GLN A 25 14.35 -6.65 -25.64
CA GLN A 25 13.73 -5.48 -26.29
C GLN A 25 13.94 -4.22 -25.46
N VAL A 26 14.02 -3.07 -26.13
CA VAL A 26 14.25 -1.78 -25.48
C VAL A 26 13.01 -0.90 -25.62
N SER A 27 12.69 -0.15 -24.57
CA SER A 27 11.66 0.88 -24.62
C SER A 27 11.98 2.02 -23.66
N ASP A 28 11.81 3.26 -24.11
CA ASP A 28 12.03 4.45 -23.28
C ASP A 28 11.00 4.54 -22.13
N HIS A 29 9.81 3.98 -22.32
CA HIS A 29 8.71 4.10 -21.36
C HIS A 29 8.37 2.76 -20.69
N PRO A 30 8.42 2.67 -19.35
CA PRO A 30 8.33 1.38 -18.66
C PRO A 30 6.98 0.69 -18.80
N LYS A 31 5.88 1.45 -18.91
CA LYS A 31 4.55 0.85 -19.07
C LYS A 31 4.37 0.26 -20.46
N ASP A 32 4.92 0.89 -21.49
CA ASP A 32 4.86 0.37 -22.85
C ASP A 32 5.77 -0.84 -23.00
N GLY A 33 6.98 -0.77 -22.43
CA GLY A 33 7.88 -1.92 -22.36
C GLY A 33 7.24 -3.13 -21.69
N LEU A 34 6.61 -2.95 -20.52
CA LEU A 34 5.89 -4.04 -19.84
C LEU A 34 4.67 -4.54 -20.64
N LEU A 35 3.90 -3.64 -21.25
CA LEU A 35 2.72 -4.02 -22.03
C LEU A 35 3.07 -4.78 -23.30
N LEU A 36 4.14 -4.38 -23.99
CA LEU A 36 4.53 -4.94 -25.29
C LEU A 36 5.45 -6.15 -25.17
N TYR A 37 6.36 -6.14 -24.19
CA TYR A 37 7.44 -7.11 -24.09
C TYR A 37 7.45 -7.89 -22.76
N GLY A 38 6.67 -7.45 -21.78
CA GLY A 38 6.65 -8.06 -20.46
C GLY A 38 7.93 -7.79 -19.65
N PRO A 39 8.09 -8.46 -18.49
CA PRO A 39 9.21 -8.23 -17.60
C PRO A 39 10.53 -8.79 -18.17
N HIS A 40 11.65 -8.14 -17.85
CA HIS A 40 12.99 -8.54 -18.33
C HIS A 40 13.36 -9.99 -18.04
N SER A 41 13.04 -10.45 -16.82
CA SER A 41 13.21 -11.83 -16.40
C SER A 41 11.88 -12.35 -15.87
N GLY A 42 10.95 -12.61 -16.79
CA GLY A 42 9.67 -13.26 -16.47
C GLY A 42 9.86 -14.75 -16.19
N PRO A 43 9.09 -15.34 -15.26
CA PRO A 43 9.06 -16.78 -15.11
C PRO A 43 8.52 -17.42 -16.40
N SER A 44 9.05 -18.58 -16.80
CA SER A 44 8.60 -19.29 -18.02
C SER A 44 7.13 -19.71 -17.98
N ARG A 45 6.52 -19.72 -16.79
CA ARG A 45 5.08 -19.89 -16.56
C ARG A 45 4.66 -18.94 -15.45
N SER A 46 3.41 -18.49 -15.51
CA SER A 46 2.82 -17.67 -14.46
C SER A 46 2.94 -18.37 -13.11
N LYS A 47 3.49 -17.66 -12.12
CA LYS A 47 3.63 -18.17 -10.75
C LYS A 47 2.39 -17.77 -9.95
N GLU A 48 1.71 -18.75 -9.39
CA GLU A 48 0.66 -18.51 -8.42
C GLU A 48 1.28 -18.09 -7.08
N ILE A 49 0.76 -17.00 -6.50
CA ILE A 49 1.19 -16.45 -5.22
C ILE A 49 0.05 -16.58 -4.23
N SER A 50 0.32 -17.21 -3.09
CA SER A 50 -0.60 -17.26 -1.95
C SER A 50 -0.53 -15.94 -1.18
N VAL A 51 -1.65 -15.21 -1.14
CA VAL A 51 -1.73 -13.89 -0.50
C VAL A 51 -2.57 -13.97 0.78
N GLY A 52 -1.98 -13.52 1.89
CA GLY A 52 -2.68 -13.30 3.14
C GLY A 52 -3.01 -11.83 3.31
N VAL A 53 -4.21 -11.53 3.80
CA VAL A 53 -4.69 -10.16 3.94
C VAL A 53 -5.20 -9.98 5.36
N ILE A 54 -4.71 -8.95 6.04
CA ILE A 54 -5.13 -8.61 7.40
C ILE A 54 -5.71 -7.22 7.41
N GLY A 55 -6.94 -7.07 7.91
CA GLY A 55 -7.58 -5.77 7.97
C GLY A 55 -8.95 -5.81 8.61
N THR A 56 -9.59 -4.65 8.62
CA THR A 56 -10.99 -4.55 9.02
C THR A 56 -11.89 -5.19 7.97
N ARG A 57 -13.14 -5.51 8.33
CA ARG A 57 -14.11 -6.08 7.38
C ARG A 57 -14.24 -5.25 6.10
N GLU A 58 -14.27 -3.92 6.22
CA GLU A 58 -14.34 -3.03 5.07
C GLU A 58 -13.03 -3.03 4.26
N GLY A 59 -11.89 -3.01 4.96
CA GLY A 59 -10.57 -3.09 4.32
C GLY A 59 -10.38 -4.35 3.49
N LEU A 60 -10.77 -5.51 4.03
CA LEU A 60 -10.71 -6.79 3.32
C LEU A 60 -11.56 -6.77 2.03
N ASN A 61 -12.77 -6.21 2.10
CA ASN A 61 -13.62 -6.07 0.91
C ASN A 61 -13.01 -5.15 -0.15
N TYR A 62 -12.43 -4.01 0.25
CA TYR A 62 -11.74 -3.12 -0.69
C TYR A 62 -10.57 -3.79 -1.35
N PHE A 63 -9.76 -4.53 -0.58
CA PHE A 63 -8.62 -5.24 -1.12
C PHE A 63 -9.02 -6.35 -2.08
N ARG A 64 -10.06 -7.14 -1.76
CA ARG A 64 -10.59 -8.16 -2.67
C ARG A 64 -11.05 -7.55 -4.00
N ASN A 65 -11.82 -6.46 -3.95
CA ASN A 65 -12.27 -5.78 -5.17
C ASN A 65 -11.10 -5.19 -5.97
N TRP A 66 -10.10 -4.62 -5.29
CA TRP A 66 -8.89 -4.13 -5.92
C TRP A 66 -8.11 -5.26 -6.61
N ALA A 67 -7.95 -6.41 -5.95
CA ALA A 67 -7.24 -7.57 -6.50
C ALA A 67 -7.96 -8.16 -7.72
N ILE A 68 -9.30 -8.22 -7.71
CA ILE A 68 -10.09 -8.63 -8.87
C ILE A 68 -9.84 -7.70 -10.06
N ASN A 69 -9.83 -6.38 -9.84
CA ASN A 69 -9.55 -5.41 -10.90
C ASN A 69 -8.09 -5.47 -11.38
N LEU A 70 -7.15 -5.72 -10.48
CA LEU A 70 -5.72 -5.85 -10.80
C LEU A 70 -5.42 -7.09 -11.64
N GLY A 71 -6.16 -8.19 -11.43
CA GLY A 71 -6.02 -9.39 -12.25
C GLY A 71 -6.43 -9.18 -13.70
N GLY A 72 -7.31 -8.20 -13.98
CA GLY A 72 -7.83 -7.93 -15.31
C GLY A 72 -7.13 -6.79 -16.06
N PHE A 73 -7.54 -6.61 -17.32
CA PHE A 73 -7.12 -5.49 -18.16
C PHE A 73 -7.71 -4.16 -17.65
N ILE A 74 -6.85 -3.17 -17.37
CA ILE A 74 -7.29 -1.83 -16.99
C ILE A 74 -7.02 -0.88 -18.16
N SER A 75 -8.11 -0.41 -18.76
CA SER A 75 -8.04 0.55 -19.86
C SER A 75 -7.74 1.96 -19.36
N ILE A 76 -7.01 2.72 -20.18
CA ILE A 76 -6.80 4.14 -19.94
C ILE A 76 -8.16 4.85 -19.94
N PRO A 77 -8.43 5.74 -18.96
CA PRO A 77 -9.68 6.50 -18.95
C PRO A 77 -9.83 7.35 -20.22
N LYS A 78 -11.08 7.49 -20.67
CA LYS A 78 -11.40 8.34 -21.84
C LYS A 78 -10.89 9.78 -21.62
N PRO A 79 -10.40 10.47 -22.66
CA PRO A 79 -9.90 11.84 -22.54
C PRO A 79 -10.95 12.78 -21.93
N GLY A 80 -10.54 13.52 -20.90
CA GLY A 80 -11.32 14.62 -20.34
C GLY A 80 -11.22 15.90 -21.18
N LYS A 81 -12.08 16.90 -20.92
CA LYS A 81 -12.07 18.19 -21.63
C LYS A 81 -10.77 19.00 -21.46
N ARG A 82 -9.94 18.67 -20.47
CA ARG A 82 -8.66 19.34 -20.16
C ARG A 82 -7.44 18.50 -20.57
N ASP A 83 -7.66 17.34 -21.16
CA ASP A 83 -6.58 16.44 -21.51
C ASP A 83 -5.93 16.87 -22.82
N LYS A 84 -4.61 16.64 -22.91
CA LYS A 84 -3.87 16.82 -24.17
C LYS A 84 -4.33 15.78 -25.19
N GLU A 85 -4.26 16.15 -26.47
CA GLU A 85 -4.59 15.26 -27.60
C GLU A 85 -3.70 14.00 -27.64
N HIS A 86 -2.40 14.16 -27.35
CA HIS A 86 -1.46 13.06 -27.21
C HIS A 86 -1.13 12.78 -25.74
N ARG A 87 -1.49 11.58 -25.25
CA ARG A 87 -1.25 11.12 -23.87
C ARG A 87 -0.27 9.96 -23.85
N LEU A 88 0.95 10.18 -24.37
CA LEU A 88 2.00 9.16 -24.51
C LEU A 88 2.45 8.51 -23.20
N HIS A 89 2.14 9.11 -22.04
CA HIS A 89 2.45 8.59 -20.70
C HIS A 89 1.40 7.60 -20.16
N LEU A 90 0.32 7.38 -20.93
CA LEU A 90 -0.77 6.49 -20.56
C LEU A 90 -0.72 5.26 -21.46
N SER A 91 -0.43 4.12 -20.85
CA SER A 91 -0.51 2.79 -21.45
C SER A 91 -1.57 2.00 -20.70
N ASN A 92 -2.26 1.11 -21.39
CA ASN A 92 -3.18 0.20 -20.71
C ASN A 92 -2.38 -0.72 -19.79
N PHE A 93 -2.97 -1.11 -18.67
CA PHE A 93 -2.39 -2.16 -17.84
C PHE A 93 -2.97 -3.50 -18.31
N PRO A 94 -2.13 -4.45 -18.77
CA PRO A 94 -2.63 -5.68 -19.37
C PRO A 94 -3.20 -6.67 -18.35
N GLY A 95 -2.93 -6.46 -17.06
CA GLY A 95 -3.27 -7.36 -15.97
C GLY A 95 -2.01 -7.86 -15.28
N LEU A 96 -2.16 -8.40 -14.07
CA LEU A 96 -1.02 -8.85 -13.27
C LEU A 96 -0.26 -10.02 -13.92
N GLU A 97 -0.98 -10.94 -14.55
CA GLU A 97 -0.39 -12.10 -15.21
C GLU A 97 0.44 -11.68 -16.43
N GLU A 98 -0.13 -10.88 -17.33
CA GLU A 98 0.57 -10.47 -18.56
C GLU A 98 1.74 -9.50 -18.26
N ALA A 99 1.57 -8.60 -17.28
CA ALA A 99 2.61 -7.62 -16.95
C ALA A 99 3.78 -8.21 -16.14
N TYR A 100 3.53 -9.23 -15.31
CA TYR A 100 4.51 -9.70 -14.33
C TYR A 100 4.67 -11.23 -14.27
N GLY A 101 3.85 -11.99 -14.99
CA GLY A 101 3.82 -13.46 -14.88
C GLY A 101 3.36 -13.92 -13.51
N LEU A 102 2.49 -13.16 -12.84
CA LEU A 102 2.02 -13.46 -11.48
C LEU A 102 0.51 -13.70 -11.49
N LEU A 103 0.10 -14.80 -10.87
CA LEU A 103 -1.28 -15.17 -10.66
C LEU A 103 -1.64 -14.99 -9.19
N ILE A 104 -2.73 -14.28 -8.94
CA ILE A 104 -3.34 -14.16 -7.62
C ILE A 104 -4.80 -14.60 -7.74
N SER A 105 -5.26 -15.37 -6.76
CA SER A 105 -6.62 -15.92 -6.73
C SER A 105 -7.39 -15.24 -5.59
N PRO A 106 -8.20 -14.17 -5.83
CA PRO A 106 -8.91 -13.45 -4.76
C PRO A 106 -9.92 -14.29 -3.98
N GLY A 107 -10.29 -15.47 -4.50
CA GLY A 107 -11.10 -16.45 -3.79
C GLY A 107 -10.33 -17.23 -2.71
N ASP A 108 -9.01 -17.38 -2.89
CA ASP A 108 -8.16 -18.22 -2.05
C ASP A 108 -7.32 -17.42 -1.03
N PHE A 109 -7.55 -16.12 -0.94
CA PHE A 109 -6.85 -15.27 0.02
C PHE A 109 -7.09 -15.73 1.46
N VAL A 110 -6.01 -15.78 2.22
CA VAL A 110 -6.07 -16.02 3.66
C VAL A 110 -6.47 -14.71 4.34
N GLU A 111 -7.74 -14.59 4.68
CA GLU A 111 -8.30 -13.37 5.28
C GLU A 111 -8.28 -13.43 6.81
N ARG A 112 -7.57 -12.50 7.44
CA ARG A 112 -7.61 -12.29 8.89
C ARG A 112 -8.27 -10.97 9.22
N ARG A 113 -9.28 -11.04 10.09
CA ARG A 113 -10.07 -9.86 10.46
C ARG A 113 -9.57 -9.26 11.77
N VAL A 114 -9.28 -7.97 11.73
CA VAL A 114 -9.04 -7.14 12.92
C VAL A 114 -10.32 -6.36 13.24
N ASP A 115 -10.73 -6.34 14.51
CA ASP A 115 -11.88 -5.54 14.94
C ASP A 115 -11.52 -4.05 14.95
N LEU A 116 -12.38 -3.24 14.32
CA LEU A 116 -12.23 -1.79 14.26
C LEU A 116 -12.31 -1.15 15.65
N LYS A 117 -13.12 -1.70 16.56
CA LYS A 117 -13.26 -1.21 17.93
C LYS A 117 -12.00 -1.44 18.74
N GLU A 118 -11.42 -2.64 18.66
CA GLU A 118 -10.16 -2.96 19.33
C GLU A 118 -9.03 -2.04 18.84
N LEU A 119 -9.00 -1.75 17.55
CA LEU A 119 -8.03 -0.84 16.95
C LEU A 119 -8.27 0.63 17.35
N ASP A 120 -9.52 1.07 17.44
CA ASP A 120 -9.89 2.39 17.94
C ASP A 120 -9.47 2.57 19.41
N ASP A 121 -9.71 1.56 20.25
CA ASP A 121 -9.31 1.58 21.67
C ASP A 121 -7.79 1.52 21.84
N ALA A 122 -7.10 0.69 21.06
CA ALA A 122 -5.64 0.63 21.05
C ALA A 122 -5.02 2.01 20.72
N THR A 123 -5.56 2.69 19.70
CA THR A 123 -5.03 3.97 19.22
C THR A 123 -5.38 5.16 20.11
N LYS A 124 -6.39 5.06 20.98
CA LYS A 124 -6.74 6.07 21.99
C LYS A 124 -5.74 6.16 23.16
N THR A 125 -4.78 5.23 23.26
CA THR A 125 -3.75 5.24 24.32
C THR A 125 -2.98 6.56 24.33
N VAL A 126 -2.87 7.22 25.50
CA VAL A 126 -2.26 8.55 25.66
C VAL A 126 -0.82 8.58 25.14
N ASN A 127 -0.03 7.55 25.42
CA ASN A 127 1.32 7.41 24.89
C ASN A 127 1.28 6.97 23.42
N ARG A 128 1.90 7.75 22.54
CA ARG A 128 1.94 7.47 21.10
C ARG A 128 2.71 6.20 20.75
N HIS A 129 3.87 5.99 21.37
CA HIS A 129 4.68 4.80 21.09
C HIS A 129 3.93 3.53 21.50
N GLU A 130 3.21 3.62 22.62
CA GLU A 130 2.37 2.52 23.10
C GLU A 130 1.14 2.29 22.20
N ALA A 131 0.49 3.36 21.72
CA ALA A 131 -0.64 3.26 20.79
C ALA A 131 -0.26 2.58 19.46
N VAL A 132 0.88 2.97 18.89
CA VAL A 132 1.42 2.35 17.67
C VAL A 132 1.73 0.88 17.93
N ARG A 133 2.42 0.57 19.03
CA ARG A 133 2.76 -0.79 19.41
C ARG A 133 1.52 -1.67 19.56
N LYS A 134 0.53 -1.23 20.35
CA LYS A 134 -0.74 -1.97 20.52
C LYS A 134 -1.46 -2.21 19.20
N ALA A 135 -1.50 -1.21 18.32
CA ALA A 135 -2.12 -1.35 17.01
C ALA A 135 -1.38 -2.40 16.16
N VAL A 136 -0.05 -2.36 16.12
CA VAL A 136 0.78 -3.34 15.40
C VAL A 136 0.63 -4.75 15.99
N ASP A 137 0.60 -4.86 17.32
CA ASP A 137 0.45 -6.14 18.02
C ASP A 137 -0.87 -6.84 17.63
N LEU A 138 -1.96 -6.09 17.37
CA LEU A 138 -3.21 -6.66 16.86
C LEU A 138 -3.06 -7.32 15.49
N TYR A 139 -2.25 -6.76 14.59
CA TYR A 139 -2.02 -7.36 13.27
C TYR A 139 -1.05 -8.54 13.35
N ILE A 140 0.00 -8.44 14.17
CA ILE A 140 0.98 -9.52 14.35
C ILE A 140 0.33 -10.76 14.95
N ARG A 141 -0.53 -10.59 15.95
CA ARG A 141 -1.26 -11.69 16.59
C ARG A 141 -2.04 -12.53 15.59
N GLU A 142 -2.62 -11.90 14.57
CA GLU A 142 -3.36 -12.61 13.53
C GLU A 142 -2.46 -13.44 12.60
N ILE A 143 -1.21 -13.00 12.37
CA ILE A 143 -0.21 -13.78 11.64
C ILE A 143 0.24 -14.97 12.46
N GLU A 144 0.58 -14.75 13.73
CA GLU A 144 1.02 -15.80 14.64
C GLU A 144 -0.06 -16.88 14.80
N TYR A 145 -1.33 -16.47 14.90
CA TYR A 145 -2.45 -17.41 14.93
C TYR A 145 -2.53 -18.25 13.64
N GLN A 146 -2.33 -17.64 12.48
CA GLN A 146 -2.35 -18.35 11.20
C GLN A 146 -1.20 -19.37 11.12
N ASP A 147 0.01 -18.96 11.47
CA ASP A 147 1.21 -19.81 11.41
C ASP A 147 1.12 -21.01 12.36
N GLN A 148 0.47 -20.86 13.51
CA GLN A 148 0.32 -21.92 14.51
C GLN A 148 -0.83 -22.90 14.24
N ASN A 149 -1.92 -22.41 13.62
CA ASN A 149 -3.18 -23.16 13.58
C ASN A 149 -3.57 -23.64 12.19
N GLU A 150 -2.96 -23.14 11.13
CA GLU A 150 -3.38 -23.40 9.75
C GLU A 150 -2.22 -23.93 8.91
N GLU A 151 -2.50 -24.93 8.07
CA GLU A 151 -1.48 -25.53 7.20
C GLU A 151 -1.19 -24.70 5.93
N ARG A 152 -2.07 -23.73 5.61
CA ARG A 152 -1.94 -22.91 4.40
C ARG A 152 -0.78 -21.94 4.55
N THR A 153 0.25 -22.13 3.74
CA THR A 153 1.40 -21.22 3.63
C THR A 153 1.03 -19.97 2.83
N VAL A 154 1.41 -18.80 3.35
CA VAL A 154 1.24 -17.49 2.69
C VAL A 154 2.60 -16.99 2.21
N ASP A 155 2.70 -16.64 0.93
CA ASP A 155 3.92 -16.06 0.35
C ASP A 155 4.06 -14.57 0.69
N VAL A 156 2.94 -13.85 0.67
CA VAL A 156 2.91 -12.39 0.86
C VAL A 156 1.76 -12.00 1.78
N TRP A 157 2.09 -11.25 2.85
CA TRP A 157 1.10 -10.62 3.72
C TRP A 157 0.86 -9.17 3.33
N VAL A 158 -0.42 -8.80 3.20
CA VAL A 158 -0.88 -7.43 2.94
C VAL A 158 -1.68 -6.93 4.14
N PHE A 159 -1.22 -5.82 4.72
CA PHE A 159 -1.90 -5.15 5.82
C PHE A 159 -2.77 -4.00 5.29
N VAL A 160 -4.08 -4.11 5.45
CA VAL A 160 -5.03 -3.07 5.06
C VAL A 160 -5.39 -2.25 6.29
N LEU A 161 -4.74 -1.09 6.39
CA LEU A 161 -4.88 -0.18 7.53
C LEU A 161 -6.07 0.77 7.32
N PRO A 162 -6.99 0.89 8.29
CA PRO A 162 -8.05 1.90 8.22
C PRO A 162 -7.49 3.31 8.48
N GLU A 163 -8.19 4.32 7.97
CA GLU A 163 -7.78 5.74 8.05
C GLU A 163 -7.46 6.19 9.49
N LEU A 164 -8.16 5.66 10.50
CA LEU A 164 -7.92 5.99 11.91
C LEU A 164 -6.46 5.76 12.33
N VAL A 165 -5.82 4.71 11.80
CA VAL A 165 -4.42 4.40 12.11
C VAL A 165 -3.53 5.45 11.46
N PHE A 166 -3.81 5.80 10.22
CA PHE A 166 -3.06 6.85 9.52
C PHE A 166 -3.15 8.20 10.25
N GLU A 167 -4.34 8.61 10.68
CA GLU A 167 -4.56 9.87 11.41
C GLU A 167 -3.85 9.90 12.78
N ARG A 168 -3.89 8.80 13.53
CA ARG A 168 -3.47 8.79 14.95
C ARG A 168 -2.04 8.29 15.18
N CYS A 169 -1.48 7.53 14.25
CA CYS A 169 -0.18 6.86 14.39
C CYS A 169 0.93 7.45 13.50
N LYS A 170 0.61 8.35 12.56
CA LYS A 170 1.62 9.01 11.71
C LYS A 170 2.60 9.85 12.55
N PRO A 171 3.91 9.83 12.25
CA PRO A 171 4.87 10.74 12.86
C PRO A 171 4.40 12.19 12.73
N LEU A 172 4.46 12.95 13.83
CA LEU A 172 4.01 14.35 13.92
C LEU A 172 2.49 14.60 13.79
N SER A 173 1.63 13.58 13.83
CA SER A 173 0.18 13.83 13.77
C SER A 173 -0.34 14.55 15.02
N ARG A 174 -1.20 15.55 14.82
CA ARG A 174 -2.00 16.19 15.88
C ARG A 174 -3.26 15.34 16.05
N ARG A 175 -3.34 14.59 17.15
CA ARG A 175 -4.48 13.72 17.43
C ARG A 175 -5.78 14.53 17.57
N SER A 176 -6.68 14.39 16.60
CA SER A 176 -8.09 14.74 16.69
C SER A 176 -8.86 13.63 17.43
N GLY A 177 -9.84 14.00 18.26
CA GLY A 177 -10.80 13.05 18.84
C GLY A 177 -10.45 12.38 20.17
N LEU A 178 -9.42 12.85 20.89
CA LEU A 178 -9.29 12.51 22.31
C LEU A 178 -10.14 13.51 23.11
N ASP A 179 -11.31 13.07 23.58
CA ASP A 179 -11.95 13.70 24.74
C ASP A 179 -10.98 13.57 25.91
N ARG A 180 -10.18 14.61 26.11
CA ARG A 180 -9.35 14.74 27.29
C ARG A 180 -10.29 14.88 28.45
N CYS A 181 -10.65 13.78 29.11
CA CYS A 181 -11.19 13.88 30.46
C CYS A 181 -10.11 14.56 31.31
N PRO A 182 -10.33 15.79 31.82
CA PRO A 182 -9.32 16.50 32.56
C PRO A 182 -9.03 15.75 33.87
N PRO A 183 -7.76 15.50 34.23
CA PRO A 183 -7.45 14.97 35.53
C PRO A 183 -7.61 16.11 36.54
N ARG A 184 -8.79 16.20 37.19
CA ARG A 184 -9.02 16.69 38.57
C ARG A 184 -10.51 17.03 38.79
N LYS A 185 -11.20 16.12 39.49
CA LYS A 185 -12.03 16.33 40.72
C LYS A 185 -13.05 15.20 40.84
N CYS A 186 -12.57 14.02 41.20
CA CYS A 186 -13.37 13.04 41.93
C CYS A 186 -12.89 13.05 43.38
N GLU A 187 -13.16 14.13 44.10
CA GLU A 187 -13.01 14.17 45.56
C GLU A 187 -14.11 15.04 46.15
N ALA A 188 -14.88 14.40 47.04
CA ALA A 188 -15.75 14.94 48.08
C ALA A 188 -17.00 15.75 47.69
N ARG A 189 -18.15 15.07 47.69
CA ARG A 189 -19.28 15.47 48.54
C ARG A 189 -20.25 14.30 48.81
N GLY A 190 -19.91 13.51 49.82
CA GLY A 190 -20.84 12.70 50.59
C GLY A 190 -20.56 13.02 52.05
N GLY A 191 -21.51 13.66 52.72
CA GLY A 191 -21.38 14.27 54.05
C GLY A 191 -22.20 15.54 54.12
#